data_AF-A0A0K0DDV8-F1
#
_entry.id   AF-A0A0K0DDV8-F1
#
_cell.length_a   1.000
_cell.length_b   1.000
_cell.length_c   1.000
_cell.angle_alpha   90.00
_cell.angle_beta   90.00
_cell.angle_gamma   90.00
#
_symmetry.space_group_name_H-M   'P 1'
#
loop_
_entity.id
_entity.type
_entity.pdbx_description
1 polymer ?
#
loop_
_entity_poly.entity_id
_entity_poly.type
_entity_poly.pdbx_seq_one_letter_code
_entity_poly.pdbx_strand_id
1 'polypeptide(L)'
;MLKMVAPAYSILEALLRNEESSFWVIIKKCLNHDKLLILYSQSVVFLVLLHSHNEYWLHTGVNFVLFESLTVLALLSHVKTMLTDPGSVPKGNATEENIERLQAAEDFKVIYKCQKCCSIKPDRAHHCSVCDRCIRRMDHHCPWVNNCVGESNQKYFVLFTVSCITGY
;
A
#
# COMPACT_ATOMS: atom_id res chain seq x y z
N MET A 1 11.01 -4.55 49.13
CA MET A 1 9.75 -5.22 48.70
C MET A 1 9.00 -4.22 47.84
N LEU A 2 8.65 -4.40 46.58
CA LEU A 2 8.68 -5.51 45.63
C LEU A 2 8.92 -4.89 44.24
N LYS A 3 9.85 -5.48 43.48
CA LYS A 3 10.08 -5.21 42.07
C LYS A 3 8.97 -5.87 41.24
N MET A 4 8.60 -5.23 40.14
CA MET A 4 8.33 -5.85 38.83
C MET A 4 7.19 -6.89 38.75
N VAL A 5 5.97 -6.46 38.37
CA VAL A 5 5.03 -7.32 37.62
C VAL A 5 4.24 -6.47 36.62
N ALA A 6 4.86 -6.15 35.47
CA ALA A 6 4.12 -5.85 34.24
C ALA A 6 5.07 -5.95 33.02
N PRO A 7 5.35 -7.16 32.49
CA PRO A 7 5.80 -7.22 31.10
C PRO A 7 5.07 -8.25 30.23
N ALA A 8 4.18 -9.09 30.79
CA ALA A 8 3.55 -10.16 30.01
C ALA A 8 2.28 -9.72 29.27
N TYR A 9 1.44 -8.87 29.88
CA TYR A 9 0.11 -8.55 29.33
C TYR A 9 0.17 -7.69 28.07
N SER A 10 1.06 -6.69 28.00
CA SER A 10 1.20 -5.80 26.85
C SER A 10 1.87 -6.44 25.63
N ILE A 11 2.76 -7.41 25.85
CA ILE A 11 3.42 -8.17 24.78
C ILE A 11 2.45 -9.23 24.24
N LEU A 12 1.69 -9.91 25.10
CA LEU A 12 0.67 -10.87 24.69
C LEU A 12 -0.47 -10.18 23.90
N GLU A 13 -0.92 -8.99 24.31
CA GLU A 13 -1.88 -8.14 23.57
C GLU A 13 -1.34 -7.56 22.25
N ALA A 14 -0.02 -7.41 22.11
CA ALA A 14 0.61 -6.99 20.87
C ALA A 14 0.82 -8.16 19.90
N LEU A 15 1.06 -9.36 20.43
CA LEU A 15 1.20 -10.60 19.65
C LEU A 15 -0.16 -11.16 19.21
N LEU A 16 -1.18 -11.13 20.08
CA LEU A 16 -2.55 -11.58 19.75
C LEU A 16 -3.26 -10.69 18.71
N ARG A 17 -2.83 -9.44 18.53
CA ARG A 17 -3.34 -8.56 17.45
C ARG A 17 -2.79 -8.91 16.05
N ASN A 18 -1.68 -9.64 15.97
CA ASN A 18 -0.92 -9.85 14.73
C ASN A 18 -1.18 -11.20 14.04
N GLU A 19 -1.54 -12.25 14.77
CA GLU A 19 -1.62 -13.60 14.17
C GLU A 19 -3.00 -13.98 13.60
N GLU A 20 -4.13 -13.58 14.20
CA GLU A 20 -5.47 -13.92 13.66
C GLU A 20 -6.05 -12.92 12.66
N SER A 21 -5.45 -11.73 12.55
CA SER A 21 -5.96 -10.65 11.71
C SER A 21 -5.37 -10.66 10.30
N SER A 22 -4.20 -11.27 10.07
CA SER A 22 -3.46 -11.11 8.81
C SER A 22 -4.19 -11.71 7.60
N PHE A 23 -4.72 -12.93 7.69
CA PHE A 23 -5.40 -13.58 6.57
C PHE A 23 -6.73 -12.89 6.21
N TRP A 24 -7.61 -12.69 7.19
CA TRP A 24 -8.93 -12.08 6.95
C TRP A 24 -8.84 -10.59 6.60
N VAL A 25 -7.83 -9.87 7.10
CA VAL A 25 -7.55 -8.48 6.68
C VAL A 25 -7.04 -8.44 5.24
N ILE A 26 -6.17 -9.37 4.83
CA ILE A 26 -5.74 -9.49 3.43
C ILE A 26 -6.93 -9.83 2.54
N ILE A 27 -7.76 -10.80 2.93
CA ILE A 27 -8.98 -11.20 2.22
C ILE A 27 -9.95 -10.02 2.10
N LYS A 28 -10.24 -9.28 3.18
CA LYS A 28 -11.09 -8.07 3.16
C LYS A 28 -10.49 -6.91 2.37
N LYS A 29 -9.15 -6.73 2.40
CA LYS A 29 -8.46 -5.76 1.53
C LYS A 29 -8.58 -6.13 0.06
N CYS A 30 -8.57 -7.43 -0.24
CA CYS A 30 -8.56 -7.97 -1.58
C CYS A 30 -9.96 -8.16 -2.18
N LEU A 31 -11.02 -8.39 -1.42
CA LEU A 31 -12.37 -8.59 -1.95
C LEU A 31 -13.14 -7.26 -1.97
N ASN A 32 -12.80 -6.39 -2.92
CA ASN A 32 -13.50 -5.13 -3.15
C ASN A 32 -14.22 -5.14 -4.53
N HIS A 33 -15.18 -4.22 -4.68
CA HIS A 33 -16.00 -4.03 -5.90
C HIS A 33 -15.17 -3.80 -7.18
N ASP A 34 -13.97 -3.25 -7.03
CA ASP A 34 -13.01 -3.03 -8.11
C ASP A 34 -12.60 -4.32 -8.83
N LYS A 35 -12.50 -5.45 -8.12
CA LYS A 35 -12.19 -6.75 -8.76
C LYS A 35 -13.34 -7.32 -9.57
N LEU A 36 -14.58 -6.99 -9.23
CA LEU A 36 -15.75 -7.36 -10.04
C LEU A 36 -15.73 -6.63 -11.39
N LEU A 37 -15.30 -5.37 -11.40
CA LEU A 37 -15.16 -4.59 -12.64
C LEU A 37 -14.06 -5.16 -13.54
N ILE A 38 -12.92 -5.60 -12.97
CA ILE A 38 -11.85 -6.26 -13.74
C ILE A 38 -12.33 -7.59 -14.33
N LEU A 39 -13.04 -8.41 -13.55
CA LEU A 39 -13.61 -9.67 -14.04
C LEU A 39 -14.65 -9.44 -15.15
N TYR A 40 -15.50 -8.41 -14.98
CA TYR A 40 -16.45 -8.00 -16.01
C TYR A 40 -15.74 -7.55 -17.30
N SER A 41 -14.74 -6.68 -17.21
CA SER A 41 -13.98 -6.23 -18.39
C SER A 41 -13.28 -7.38 -19.08
N GLN A 42 -12.69 -8.32 -18.33
CA GLN A 42 -12.09 -9.54 -18.89
C GLN A 42 -13.12 -10.38 -19.66
N SER A 43 -14.33 -10.58 -19.10
CA SER A 43 -15.37 -11.36 -19.76
C SER A 43 -15.82 -10.73 -21.09
N VAL A 44 -15.93 -9.40 -21.16
CA VAL A 44 -16.32 -8.69 -22.39
C VAL A 44 -15.24 -8.82 -23.46
N VAL A 45 -13.98 -8.57 -23.10
CA VAL A 45 -12.85 -8.67 -24.05
C VAL A 45 -12.70 -10.09 -24.58
N PHE A 46 -12.83 -11.09 -23.71
CA PHE A 46 -12.79 -12.50 -24.12
C PHE A 46 -13.88 -12.86 -25.12
N LEU A 47 -15.12 -12.40 -24.90
CA LEU A 47 -16.24 -12.64 -25.84
C LEU A 47 -16.01 -11.98 -27.20
N VAL A 48 -15.46 -10.75 -27.22
CA VAL A 48 -15.11 -10.04 -28.47
C VAL A 48 -14.01 -10.78 -29.24
N LEU A 49 -12.96 -11.23 -28.54
CA LEU A 49 -11.87 -11.98 -29.14
C LEU A 49 -12.33 -13.33 -29.69
N LEU A 50 -13.21 -14.04 -28.96
CA LEU A 50 -13.80 -15.30 -29.45
C LEU A 50 -14.63 -15.11 -30.72
N HIS A 51 -15.40 -14.02 -30.82
CA HIS A 51 -16.17 -13.72 -32.03
C HIS A 51 -15.27 -13.50 -33.25
N SER A 52 -14.12 -12.84 -33.07
CA SER A 52 -13.17 -12.52 -34.15
C SER A 52 -12.19 -13.65 -34.50
N HIS A 53 -12.12 -14.72 -33.71
CA HIS A 53 -11.07 -15.74 -33.80
C HIS A 53 -11.05 -16.47 -35.16
N ASN A 54 -12.23 -16.79 -35.72
CA ASN A 54 -12.34 -17.60 -36.93
C ASN A 54 -11.81 -16.87 -38.19
N GLU A 55 -11.87 -15.54 -38.21
CA GLU A 55 -11.44 -14.71 -39.35
C GLU A 55 -9.98 -14.22 -39.19
N TYR A 56 -9.54 -13.95 -37.95
CA TYR A 56 -8.26 -13.26 -37.69
C TYR A 56 -7.46 -13.91 -36.53
N TRP A 57 -7.16 -15.20 -36.63
CA TRP A 57 -6.56 -15.98 -35.53
C TRP A 57 -5.24 -15.40 -34.99
N LEU A 58 -4.31 -14.95 -35.85
CA LEU A 58 -3.01 -14.42 -35.39
C LEU A 58 -3.16 -13.07 -34.67
N HIS A 59 -3.93 -12.14 -35.25
CA HIS A 59 -4.22 -10.85 -34.63
C HIS A 59 -4.96 -11.02 -33.29
N THR A 60 -5.92 -11.95 -33.26
CA THR A 60 -6.66 -12.30 -32.04
C THR A 60 -5.72 -12.87 -30.98
N GLY A 61 -4.82 -13.78 -31.36
CA GLY A 61 -3.83 -14.37 -30.45
C GLY A 61 -2.86 -13.35 -29.86
N VAL A 62 -2.33 -12.44 -30.67
CA VAL A 62 -1.42 -11.39 -30.20
C VAL A 62 -2.12 -10.44 -29.23
N ASN A 63 -3.32 -9.98 -29.56
CA ASN A 63 -4.08 -9.10 -28.67
C ASN A 63 -4.48 -9.80 -27.36
N PHE A 64 -4.84 -11.09 -27.43
CA PHE A 64 -5.12 -11.89 -26.24
C PHE A 64 -3.91 -11.94 -25.30
N VAL A 65 -2.73 -12.28 -25.83
CA VAL A 65 -1.49 -12.35 -25.02
C VAL A 65 -1.14 -10.99 -24.41
N LEU A 66 -1.25 -9.91 -25.18
CA LEU A 66 -0.97 -8.55 -24.70
C LEU A 66 -1.94 -8.13 -23.58
N PHE A 67 -3.24 -8.32 -23.81
CA PHE A 67 -4.28 -7.96 -22.84
C PHE A 67 -4.16 -8.76 -21.55
N GLU A 68 -3.93 -10.07 -21.64
CA GLU A 68 -3.74 -10.92 -20.46
C GLU A 68 -2.46 -10.54 -19.69
N SER A 69 -1.37 -10.25 -20.41
CA SER A 69 -0.12 -9.80 -19.79
C SER A 69 -0.29 -8.48 -19.03
N LEU A 70 -0.98 -7.52 -19.63
CA LEU A 70 -1.31 -6.24 -18.99
C LEU A 70 -2.23 -6.42 -17.79
N THR A 71 -3.21 -7.33 -17.89
CA THR A 71 -4.15 -7.62 -16.80
C THR A 71 -3.44 -8.27 -15.60
N VAL A 72 -2.57 -9.24 -15.85
CA VAL A 72 -1.74 -9.86 -14.81
C VAL A 72 -0.84 -8.81 -14.15
N LEU A 73 -0.22 -7.93 -14.95
CA LEU A 73 0.62 -6.85 -14.44
C LEU A 73 -0.17 -5.86 -13.57
N ALA A 74 -1.37 -5.46 -14.00
CA ALA A 74 -2.27 -4.60 -13.24
C ALA A 74 -2.68 -5.25 -11.91
N LEU A 75 -3.07 -6.53 -11.92
CA LEU A 75 -3.49 -7.22 -10.71
C LEU A 75 -2.34 -7.39 -9.71
N LEU A 76 -1.17 -7.81 -10.18
CA LEU A 76 0.00 -7.99 -9.31
C LEU A 76 0.47 -6.66 -8.70
N SER A 77 0.48 -5.59 -9.49
CA SER A 77 0.87 -4.25 -9.02
C SER A 77 -0.16 -3.65 -8.05
N HIS A 78 -1.45 -3.87 -8.27
CA HIS A 78 -2.51 -3.51 -7.32
C HIS A 78 -2.32 -4.23 -5.98
N VAL A 79 -2.18 -5.56 -6.01
CA VAL A 79 -1.94 -6.37 -4.79
C VAL A 79 -0.66 -5.93 -4.08
N LYS A 80 0.43 -5.66 -4.81
CA LYS A 80 1.65 -5.11 -4.22
C LYS A 80 1.41 -3.76 -3.56
N THR A 81 0.60 -2.88 -4.16
CA THR A 81 0.26 -1.59 -3.54
C THR A 81 -0.53 -1.74 -2.25
N MET A 82 -1.49 -2.68 -2.22
CA MET A 82 -2.33 -2.96 -1.05
C MET A 82 -1.55 -3.50 0.15
N LEU A 83 -0.56 -4.35 -0.13
CA LEU A 83 0.14 -5.15 0.88
C LEU A 83 1.51 -4.58 1.28
N THR A 84 2.10 -3.72 0.46
CA THR A 84 3.40 -3.10 0.79
C THR A 84 3.20 -1.97 1.80
N ASP A 85 4.03 -1.93 2.85
CA ASP A 85 4.06 -0.78 3.75
C ASP A 85 4.40 0.49 2.95
N PRO A 86 3.62 1.57 3.06
CA PRO A 86 3.79 2.76 2.22
C PRO A 86 5.02 3.61 2.56
N GLY A 87 5.83 3.21 3.55
CA GLY A 87 6.99 3.97 4.00
C GLY A 87 6.71 4.63 5.34
N SER A 88 6.19 3.88 6.28
CA SER A 88 5.68 4.41 7.53
C SER A 88 6.78 4.79 8.51
N VAL A 89 6.56 5.88 9.25
CA VAL A 89 7.49 6.39 10.26
C VAL A 89 7.24 5.68 11.60
N PRO A 90 8.28 5.23 12.31
CA PRO A 90 8.15 4.68 13.65
C PRO A 90 7.49 5.67 14.62
N LYS A 91 6.52 5.20 15.41
CA LYS A 91 5.89 6.01 16.47
C LYS A 91 6.87 6.18 17.65
N GLY A 92 6.75 7.27 18.39
CA GLY A 92 7.53 7.50 19.62
C GLY A 92 9.02 7.79 19.41
N ASN A 93 9.50 7.98 18.18
CA ASN A 93 10.91 8.28 17.93
C ASN A 93 11.31 9.74 18.25
N ALA A 94 10.37 10.59 18.67
CA ALA A 94 10.64 11.97 19.08
C ALA A 94 11.11 12.06 20.54
N THR A 95 12.23 11.40 20.86
CA THR A 95 12.96 11.57 22.12
C THR A 95 13.83 12.83 22.04
N GLU A 96 14.12 13.45 23.19
CA GLU A 96 15.02 14.62 23.27
C GLU A 96 16.38 14.30 22.66
N GLU A 97 16.95 13.13 22.99
CA GLU A 97 18.20 12.64 22.41
C GLU A 97 18.17 12.56 20.87
N ASN A 98 17.08 12.07 20.27
CA ASN A 98 16.98 11.98 18.81
C ASN A 98 16.85 13.36 18.17
N ILE A 99 16.19 14.30 18.83
CA ILE A 99 16.06 15.69 18.35
C ILE A 99 17.43 16.37 18.41
N GLU A 100 18.14 16.26 19.54
CA GLU A 100 19.49 16.80 19.71
C GLU A 100 20.48 16.23 18.69
N ARG A 101 20.46 14.91 18.48
CA ARG A 101 21.29 14.25 17.47
C ARG A 101 21.03 14.79 16.05
N LEU A 102 19.77 15.02 15.70
CA LEU A 102 19.41 15.56 14.38
C LEU A 102 19.82 17.04 14.24
N GLN A 103 19.63 17.85 15.29
CA GLN A 103 20.07 19.24 15.29
C GLN A 103 21.59 19.37 15.20
N ALA A 104 22.34 18.47 15.85
CA ALA A 104 23.80 18.43 15.78
C ALA A 104 24.33 17.95 14.43
N ALA A 105 23.56 17.17 13.67
CA ALA A 105 23.96 16.63 12.38
C ALA A 105 23.67 17.59 11.21
N GLU A 106 22.61 18.39 11.31
CA GLU A 106 22.17 19.30 10.26
C GLU A 106 21.94 20.70 10.85
N ASP A 107 23.00 21.51 10.85
CA ASP A 107 22.93 22.92 11.25
C ASP A 107 21.81 23.64 10.48
N PHE A 108 20.92 24.31 11.22
CA PHE A 108 19.77 25.10 10.74
C PHE A 108 18.54 24.34 10.17
N LYS A 109 18.41 23.03 10.37
CA LYS A 109 17.18 22.32 9.93
C LYS A 109 16.04 22.39 10.96
N VAL A 110 14.88 22.88 10.52
CA VAL A 110 13.66 22.87 11.35
C VAL A 110 13.13 21.44 11.46
N ILE A 111 13.08 20.91 12.69
CA ILE A 111 12.56 19.57 12.98
C ILE A 111 11.05 19.66 13.22
N TYR A 112 10.28 19.00 12.36
CA TYR A 112 8.83 18.88 12.53
C TYR A 112 8.49 17.63 13.35
N LYS A 113 7.55 17.75 14.28
CA LYS A 113 7.02 16.64 15.08
C LYS A 113 5.55 16.38 14.76
N CYS A 114 5.16 15.11 14.78
CA CYS A 114 3.76 14.72 14.82
C CYS A 114 3.33 14.53 16.27
N GLN A 115 2.35 15.33 16.73
CA GLN A 115 1.82 15.22 18.09
C GLN A 115 1.07 13.90 18.31
N LYS A 116 0.30 13.44 17.32
CA LYS A 116 -0.48 12.19 17.41
C LYS A 116 0.40 10.94 17.50
N CYS A 117 1.45 10.88 16.69
CA CYS A 117 2.35 9.72 16.64
C CYS A 117 3.55 9.83 17.60
N CYS A 118 3.72 10.98 18.27
CA CYS A 118 4.93 11.33 19.00
C CYS A 118 6.20 11.03 18.20
N SER A 119 6.19 11.34 16.90
CA SER A 119 7.26 10.98 15.97
C SER A 119 7.85 12.20 15.29
N ILE A 120 9.16 12.20 15.07
CA ILE A 120 9.85 13.16 14.21
C ILE A 120 9.36 12.92 12.79
N LYS A 121 8.90 13.97 12.11
CA LYS A 121 8.45 13.92 10.72
C LYS A 121 9.65 14.11 9.82
N PRO A 122 10.07 13.08 9.05
CA PRO A 122 11.01 13.26 7.97
C PRO A 122 10.47 14.27 6.95
N ASP A 123 11.36 14.77 6.09
CA ASP A 123 10.96 15.69 5.04
C ASP A 123 9.85 15.07 4.17
N ARG A 124 8.86 15.91 3.82
CA ARG A 124 7.65 15.52 3.06
C ARG A 124 6.81 14.40 3.69
N ALA A 125 6.97 14.10 4.98
CA ALA A 125 6.14 13.12 5.68
C ALA A 125 4.84 13.76 6.20
N HIS A 126 3.71 13.09 5.99
CA HIS A 126 2.40 13.54 6.46
C HIS A 126 1.72 12.47 7.33
N HIS A 127 0.91 12.91 8.28
CA HIS A 127 0.11 12.02 9.13
C HIS A 127 -1.20 11.71 8.41
N CYS A 128 -1.45 10.44 8.13
CA CYS A 128 -2.75 9.98 7.65
C CYS A 128 -3.65 9.65 8.84
N SER A 129 -4.78 10.34 8.97
CA SER A 129 -5.77 10.07 10.02
C SER A 129 -6.45 8.71 9.87
N VAL A 130 -6.60 8.21 8.63
CA VAL A 130 -7.23 6.92 8.35
C VAL A 130 -6.32 5.76 8.75
N CYS A 131 -5.03 5.85 8.44
CA CYS A 131 -4.05 4.83 8.81
C CYS A 131 -3.44 5.03 10.21
N ASP A 132 -3.80 6.12 10.91
CA ASP A 132 -3.26 6.55 12.20
C ASP A 132 -1.72 6.45 12.31
N ARG A 133 -1.02 6.88 11.26
CA ARG A 133 0.45 6.85 11.21
C ARG A 133 1.01 7.89 10.24
N CYS A 134 2.25 8.32 10.48
CA CYS A 134 2.97 9.18 9.55
C CYS A 134 3.58 8.34 8.42
N ILE A 135 3.42 8.80 7.18
CA ILE A 135 3.93 8.15 5.97
C ILE A 135 4.97 9.06 5.31
N ARG A 136 6.13 8.51 4.95
CA ARG A 136 7.19 9.22 4.22
C ARG A 136 6.77 9.51 2.78
N ARG A 137 7.01 10.75 2.33
CA ARG A 137 6.59 11.26 1.01
C ARG A 137 5.16 10.83 0.69
N MET A 138 4.26 11.04 1.64
CA MET A 138 2.86 10.66 1.49
C MET A 138 2.26 11.42 0.31
N ASP A 139 1.66 10.67 -0.61
CA ASP A 139 0.89 11.25 -1.70
C ASP A 139 -0.58 11.38 -1.24
N HIS A 140 -1.24 10.26 -1.01
CA HIS A 140 -2.62 10.24 -0.51
C HIS A 140 -2.97 8.92 0.20
N HIS A 141 -4.10 8.91 0.90
CA HIS A 141 -4.76 7.67 1.30
C HIS A 141 -5.74 7.25 0.20
N CYS A 142 -5.58 6.05 -0.33
CA CYS A 142 -6.40 5.57 -1.43
C CYS A 142 -7.35 4.47 -0.94
N PRO A 143 -8.67 4.72 -0.92
CA PRO A 143 -9.65 3.71 -0.51
C PRO A 143 -9.62 2.46 -1.39
N TRP A 144 -9.31 2.61 -2.68
CA TRP A 144 -9.31 1.53 -3.67
C TRP A 144 -8.23 0.48 -3.41
N VAL A 145 -7.09 0.89 -2.85
CA VAL A 145 -6.02 -0.04 -2.42
C VAL A 145 -6.04 -0.29 -0.91
N ASN A 146 -7.00 0.31 -0.20
CA ASN A 146 -7.14 0.28 1.26
C ASN A 146 -5.77 0.44 1.97
N ASN A 147 -5.01 1.43 1.50
CA ASN A 147 -3.65 1.72 1.94
C ASN A 147 -3.28 3.17 1.59
N CYS A 148 -2.29 3.73 2.29
CA CYS A 148 -1.66 4.95 1.79
C CYS A 148 -0.79 4.64 0.58
N VAL A 149 -0.64 5.64 -0.29
CA VAL A 149 0.39 5.69 -1.32
C VAL A 149 1.49 6.61 -0.81
N GLY A 150 2.70 6.07 -0.70
CA GLY A 150 3.88 6.78 -0.21
C GLY A 150 5.15 6.22 -0.83
N GLU A 151 6.29 6.66 -0.32
CA GLU A 151 7.61 6.39 -0.90
C GLU A 151 7.85 4.92 -1.28
N SER A 152 7.44 3.98 -0.41
CA SER A 152 7.80 2.57 -0.58
C SER A 152 6.86 1.77 -1.48
N ASN A 153 5.65 2.28 -1.79
CA ASN A 153 4.67 1.59 -2.64
C ASN A 153 4.19 2.40 -3.85
N GLN A 154 4.59 3.67 -3.99
CA GLN A 154 4.17 4.55 -5.10
C GLN A 154 4.46 3.94 -6.49
N LYS A 155 5.61 3.27 -6.67
CA LYS A 155 5.95 2.62 -7.95
C LYS A 155 4.94 1.55 -8.37
N TYR A 156 4.39 0.81 -7.41
CA TYR A 156 3.38 -0.22 -7.69
C TYR A 156 2.04 0.43 -8.05
N PHE A 157 1.70 1.53 -7.37
CA PHE A 157 0.48 2.29 -7.67
C PHE A 157 0.50 2.90 -9.07
N VAL A 158 1.64 3.47 -9.48
CA VAL A 158 1.82 4.02 -10.83
C VAL A 158 1.75 2.90 -11.87
N LEU A 159 2.43 1.78 -11.64
CA LEU A 159 2.39 0.63 -12.54
C LEU A 159 0.97 0.09 -12.72
N PHE A 160 0.23 -0.06 -11.62
CA PHE A 160 -1.20 -0.44 -11.64
C PHE A 160 -2.02 0.53 -12.51
N THR A 161 -1.88 1.83 -12.28
CA THR A 161 -2.67 2.85 -12.98
C THR A 161 -2.37 2.86 -14.48
N VAL A 162 -1.09 2.78 -14.86
CA VAL A 162 -0.66 2.77 -16.27
C VAL A 162 -1.08 1.47 -16.97
N SER A 163 -0.92 0.31 -16.32
CA SER A 163 -1.38 -0.97 -16.87
C SER A 163 -2.88 -0.99 -17.10
N CYS A 164 -3.67 -0.42 -16.18
CA CYS A 164 -5.12 -0.29 -16.39
C CYS A 164 -5.43 0.63 -17.57
N ILE A 165 -4.87 1.83 -17.63
CA ILE A 165 -5.17 2.79 -18.71
C ILE A 165 -4.77 2.25 -20.09
N THR A 166 -3.68 1.50 -20.17
CA THR A 166 -3.17 0.95 -21.45
C THR A 166 -3.95 -0.27 -21.91
N GLY A 167 -4.65 -0.96 -21.00
CA GLY A 167 -5.48 -2.12 -21.31
C GLY A 167 -6.93 -1.80 -21.70
N TYR A 168 -7.33 -0.52 -21.65
CA TYR A 168 -8.64 -0.02 -22.10
C TYR A 168 -8.57 0.62 -23.48
#